data_AF-A0A068QYT5-F1
#
_entry.id   AF-A0A068QYT5-F1
#
_cell.length_a   1.000
_cell.length_b   1.000
_cell.length_c   1.000
_cell.angle_alpha   90.00
_cell.angle_beta   90.00
_cell.angle_gamma   90.00
#
_symmetry.space_group_name_H-M   'P 1'
#
loop_
_entity.id
_entity.type
_entity.pdbx_description
1 polymer ?
#
loop_
_entity_poly.entity_id
_entity_poly.type
_entity_poly.pdbx_seq_one_letter_code
_entity_poly.pdbx_strand_id
1 'polypeptide(L)'
;MDYEHGLEVSKMKALIGVMNEELIRKRILAIAKGEYKPQPDEPKVWFTSMIALAQVLSENNIALLRMMDEQKPETIAELSGLSGRKPSNLSTTLKTLNRHGLVRLEKNGKNVKPIALFTDFEIKIEQDLTERIMKACSKGKKAA
;
A
#
# COMPACT_ATOMS: atom_id res chain seq x y z
N MET A 1 12.58 37.72 -0.54
CA MET A 1 11.29 37.39 -1.20
C MET A 1 11.23 35.89 -1.36
N ASP A 2 11.04 35.24 -0.22
CA ASP A 2 10.10 34.15 0.04
C ASP A 2 10.07 33.02 -0.99
N TYR A 3 11.19 32.29 -0.99
CA TYR A 3 11.18 30.86 -1.26
C TYR A 3 10.60 30.16 -0.03
N GLU A 4 9.40 29.60 -0.15
CA GLU A 4 8.96 28.35 0.50
C GLU A 4 7.44 28.23 0.40
N HIS A 5 6.95 27.76 -0.75
CA HIS A 5 5.65 27.10 -0.85
C HIS A 5 5.87 25.74 -1.54
N GLY A 6 6.73 24.91 -0.93
CA GLY A 6 6.76 23.50 -1.24
C GLY A 6 5.55 22.87 -0.57
N LEU A 7 4.57 22.42 -1.36
CA LEU A 7 3.43 21.65 -0.88
C LEU A 7 3.90 20.61 0.13
N GLU A 8 3.50 20.80 1.38
CA GLU A 8 3.50 19.78 2.42
C GLU A 8 2.48 18.73 1.98
N VAL A 9 2.93 17.79 1.15
CA VAL A 9 2.17 16.56 0.90
C VAL A 9 2.10 15.91 2.27
N SER A 10 0.92 16.02 2.90
CA SER A 10 0.57 15.36 4.15
C SER A 10 1.34 14.04 4.25
N LYS A 11 2.21 13.91 5.25
CA LYS A 11 2.86 12.64 5.61
C LYS A 11 1.76 11.63 5.90
N MET A 12 1.24 10.99 4.86
CA MET A 12 0.17 10.04 4.98
C MET A 12 0.79 8.75 5.46
N LYS A 13 0.34 8.30 6.63
CA LYS A 13 0.71 7.02 7.20
C LYS A 13 -0.14 5.93 6.56
N ALA A 14 0.48 4.90 6.01
CA ALA A 14 -0.24 3.73 5.54
C ALA A 14 -0.57 2.82 6.72
N LEU A 15 -1.86 2.59 6.93
CA LEU A 15 -2.32 1.56 7.84
C LEU A 15 -2.39 0.22 7.12
N ILE A 16 -1.56 -0.72 7.56
CA ILE A 16 -1.34 -2.02 6.94
C ILE A 16 -1.88 -3.11 7.86
N GLY A 17 -2.73 -3.96 7.32
CA GLY A 17 -3.29 -5.10 8.00
C GLY A 17 -2.62 -6.39 7.54
N VAL A 18 -2.36 -7.30 8.48
CA VAL A 18 -1.86 -8.64 8.17
C VAL A 18 -2.87 -9.67 8.62
N MET A 19 -3.40 -10.46 7.69
CA MET A 19 -4.28 -11.59 7.96
C MET A 19 -4.13 -12.64 6.86
N ASN A 20 -4.51 -13.89 7.13
CA ASN A 20 -4.35 -14.95 6.14
C ASN A 20 -5.22 -14.71 4.87
N GLU A 21 -4.86 -15.38 3.78
CA GLU A 21 -5.49 -15.17 2.48
C GLU A 21 -7.00 -15.50 2.46
N GLU A 22 -7.41 -16.53 3.22
CA GLU A 22 -8.82 -16.93 3.32
C GLU A 22 -9.68 -15.81 3.94
N LEU A 23 -9.17 -15.17 5.00
CA LEU A 23 -9.85 -14.07 5.67
C LEU A 23 -9.90 -12.81 4.78
N ILE A 24 -8.83 -12.52 4.04
CA ILE A 24 -8.84 -11.43 3.04
C ILE A 24 -9.96 -11.68 2.02
N ARG A 25 -10.07 -12.90 1.48
CA ARG A 25 -11.13 -13.26 0.53
C ARG A 25 -12.53 -13.12 1.13
N LYS A 26 -12.75 -13.67 2.33
CA LYS A 26 -14.04 -13.56 3.05
C LYS A 26 -14.42 -12.10 3.28
N ARG A 27 -13.47 -11.27 3.70
CA ARG A 27 -13.68 -9.83 3.90
C ARG A 27 -14.12 -9.14 2.61
N ILE A 28 -13.40 -9.35 1.50
CA ILE A 28 -13.73 -8.74 0.21
C ILE A 28 -15.14 -9.14 -0.23
N LEU A 29 -15.50 -10.43 -0.10
CA LEU A 29 -16.84 -10.92 -0.44
C LEU A 29 -17.93 -10.30 0.46
N ALA A 30 -17.69 -10.21 1.77
CA ALA A 30 -18.64 -9.62 2.71
C ALA A 30 -18.86 -8.11 2.42
N ILE A 31 -17.82 -7.40 2.00
CA ILE A 31 -17.92 -5.99 1.58
C ILE A 31 -18.74 -5.86 0.30
N ALA A 32 -18.44 -6.69 -0.71
CA ALA A 32 -19.16 -6.68 -1.97
C ALA A 32 -20.65 -6.99 -1.79
N LYS A 33 -20.99 -7.86 -0.83
CA LYS A 33 -22.38 -8.18 -0.44
C LYS A 33 -23.05 -7.13 0.45
N GLY A 34 -22.31 -6.15 0.96
CA GLY A 34 -22.81 -5.18 1.94
C GLY A 34 -23.01 -5.73 3.35
N GLU A 35 -22.62 -6.98 3.61
CA GLU A 35 -22.67 -7.65 4.93
C GLU A 35 -21.63 -7.07 5.89
N TYR A 36 -20.56 -6.46 5.35
CA TYR A 36 -19.49 -5.84 6.09
C TYR A 36 -19.16 -4.46 5.54
N LYS A 37 -19.12 -3.45 6.41
CA LYS A 37 -18.66 -2.10 6.08
C LYS A 37 -17.38 -1.80 6.85
N PRO A 38 -16.24 -1.61 6.16
CA PRO A 38 -14.99 -1.25 6.81
C PRO A 38 -15.11 0.05 7.58
N GLN A 39 -14.57 0.08 8.80
CA GLN A 39 -14.46 1.30 9.58
C GLN A 39 -13.33 2.21 9.04
N PRO A 40 -13.39 3.53 9.31
CA PRO A 40 -12.39 4.48 8.82
C PRO A 40 -10.96 4.19 9.29
N ASP A 41 -10.81 3.56 10.45
CA ASP A 41 -9.56 3.20 11.12
C ASP A 41 -9.10 1.76 10.82
N GLU A 42 -9.79 1.07 9.90
CA GLU A 42 -9.34 -0.23 9.40
C GLU A 42 -8.26 -0.08 8.34
N PRO A 43 -7.30 -1.03 8.29
CA PRO A 43 -6.32 -1.07 7.23
C PRO A 43 -6.96 -1.11 5.83
N LYS A 44 -6.38 -0.33 4.91
CA LYS A 44 -6.76 -0.33 3.49
C LYS A 44 -5.83 -1.21 2.66
N VAL A 45 -4.59 -1.38 3.13
CA VAL A 45 -3.59 -2.25 2.52
C VAL A 45 -3.51 -3.54 3.33
N TRP A 46 -3.66 -4.69 2.66
CA TRP A 46 -3.70 -6.00 3.29
C TRP A 46 -2.60 -6.91 2.77
N PHE A 47 -1.90 -7.60 3.67
CA PHE A 47 -0.91 -8.62 3.37
C PHE A 47 -1.31 -9.97 3.96
N THR A 48 -0.99 -11.04 3.24
CA THR A 48 -1.33 -12.43 3.63
C THR A 48 -0.50 -12.95 4.80
N SER A 49 0.66 -12.34 5.06
CA SER A 49 1.55 -12.70 6.16
C SER A 49 2.56 -11.59 6.45
N MET A 50 3.21 -11.68 7.61
CA MET A 50 4.33 -10.81 7.98
C MET A 50 5.53 -10.97 7.03
N ILE A 51 5.76 -12.20 6.55
CA ILE A 51 6.87 -12.49 5.61
C ILE A 51 6.63 -11.76 4.28
N ALA A 52 5.41 -11.82 3.74
CA ALA A 52 5.05 -11.12 2.52
C ALA A 52 5.18 -9.59 2.69
N LEU A 53 4.75 -9.08 3.85
CA LEU A 53 4.92 -7.67 4.20
C LEU A 53 6.40 -7.27 4.22
N ALA A 54 7.26 -8.01 4.93
CA ALA A 54 8.68 -7.71 5.05
C ALA A 54 9.43 -7.78 3.70
N GLN A 55 9.00 -8.63 2.77
CA GLN A 55 9.56 -8.68 1.42
C GLN A 55 9.22 -7.41 0.62
N VAL A 56 7.98 -6.93 0.73
CA VAL A 56 7.52 -5.74 0.00
C VAL A 56 8.04 -4.46 0.64
N LEU A 57 7.94 -4.33 1.97
CA LEU A 57 8.49 -3.24 2.76
C LEU A 57 9.86 -3.60 3.36
N SER A 58 10.75 -4.14 2.54
CA SER A 58 12.15 -4.30 2.92
C SER A 58 12.82 -2.94 3.14
N GLU A 59 13.92 -2.91 3.88
CA GLU A 59 14.70 -1.69 4.12
C GLU A 59 15.04 -0.95 2.82
N ASN A 60 15.50 -1.68 1.80
CA ASN A 60 15.79 -1.11 0.48
C ASN A 60 14.57 -0.48 -0.21
N ASN A 61 13.38 -1.02 0.01
CA ASN A 61 12.16 -0.47 -0.57
C ASN A 61 11.62 0.69 0.25
N ILE A 62 11.76 0.68 1.58
CA ILE A 62 11.45 1.82 2.44
C ILE A 62 12.34 3.01 2.10
N ALA A 63 13.65 2.80 1.95
CA ALA A 63 14.59 3.83 1.52
C ALA A 63 14.22 4.37 0.13
N LEU A 64 13.83 3.49 -0.79
CA LEU A 64 13.37 3.86 -2.12
C LEU A 64 12.11 4.74 -2.08
N LEU A 65 11.14 4.42 -1.21
CA LEU A 65 9.91 5.21 -1.04
C LEU A 65 10.21 6.61 -0.48
N ARG A 66 11.07 6.71 0.53
CA ARG A 66 11.52 8.00 1.07
C ARG A 66 12.23 8.84 0.02
N MET A 67 13.11 8.22 -0.76
CA MET A 67 13.81 8.89 -1.86
C MET A 67 12.85 9.44 -2.92
N MET A 68 11.78 8.71 -3.28
CA MET A 68 10.76 9.23 -4.19
C MET A 68 10.05 10.46 -3.63
N ASP A 69 9.74 10.46 -2.33
CA ASP A 69 9.03 11.56 -1.66
C ASP A 69 9.91 12.81 -1.55
N GLU A 70 11.18 12.63 -1.19
CA GLU A 70 12.17 13.70 -1.04
C GLU A 70 12.59 14.30 -2.38
N GLN A 71 12.94 13.45 -3.35
CA GLN A 71 13.57 13.89 -4.61
C GLN A 71 12.56 14.08 -5.75
N LYS A 72 11.33 13.56 -5.61
CA LYS A 72 10.24 13.69 -6.58
C LYS A 72 10.66 13.44 -8.04
N PRO A 73 11.31 12.30 -8.34
CA PRO A 73 11.80 12.01 -9.69
C PRO A 73 10.65 11.98 -10.70
N GLU A 74 10.88 12.53 -11.88
CA GLU A 74 9.90 12.58 -12.97
C GLU A 74 9.90 11.29 -13.80
N THR A 75 10.95 10.45 -13.67
CA THR A 75 11.07 9.19 -14.42
C THR A 75 11.66 8.04 -13.61
N ILE A 76 11.37 6.80 -14.02
CA ILE A 76 12.04 5.59 -13.49
C ILE A 76 13.57 5.64 -13.70
N ALA A 77 14.03 6.21 -14.82
CA ALA A 77 15.45 6.31 -15.14
C ALA A 77 16.17 7.25 -14.17
N GLU A 78 15.56 8.39 -13.86
CA GLU A 78 16.06 9.34 -12.87
C GLU A 78 16.12 8.71 -11.47
N LEU A 79 15.03 8.07 -11.04
CA LEU A 79 15.01 7.37 -9.75
C LEU A 79 16.07 6.25 -9.69
N SER A 80 16.31 5.55 -10.80
CA SER A 80 17.36 4.53 -10.89
C SER A 80 18.75 5.13 -10.70
N GLY A 81 19.00 6.31 -11.26
CA GLY A 81 20.24 7.07 -11.05
C GLY A 81 20.42 7.49 -9.58
N LEU A 82 19.37 8.03 -8.97
CA LEU A 82 19.38 8.44 -7.56
C LEU A 82 19.58 7.26 -6.60
N SER A 83 18.91 6.15 -6.86
CA SER A 83 18.93 4.98 -5.97
C SER A 83 20.11 4.04 -6.22
N GLY A 84 20.88 4.23 -7.30
CA GLY A 84 21.94 3.33 -7.74
C GLY A 84 21.48 1.91 -8.11
N ARG A 85 20.18 1.70 -8.32
CA ARG A 85 19.59 0.37 -8.61
C ARG A 85 19.36 0.23 -10.11
N LYS A 86 19.54 -0.98 -10.66
CA LYS A 86 19.27 -1.26 -12.07
C LYS A 86 17.79 -0.97 -12.44
N PRO A 87 17.49 -0.31 -13.58
CA PRO A 87 16.13 0.05 -13.98
C PRO A 87 15.15 -1.14 -14.08
N SER A 88 15.63 -2.30 -14.54
CA SER A 88 14.81 -3.52 -14.66
C SER A 88 14.31 -4.02 -13.30
N ASN A 89 15.19 -4.04 -12.30
CA ASN A 89 14.83 -4.42 -10.93
C ASN A 89 13.87 -3.40 -10.32
N LEU A 90 14.14 -2.11 -10.55
CA LEU A 90 13.30 -1.03 -10.05
C LEU A 90 11.88 -1.12 -10.62
N SER A 91 11.75 -1.44 -11.90
CA SER A 91 10.46 -1.59 -12.57
C SER A 91 9.62 -2.71 -11.95
N THR A 92 10.22 -3.85 -11.62
CA THR A 92 9.52 -4.95 -10.93
C THR A 92 9.11 -4.55 -9.52
N THR A 93 10.01 -3.94 -8.75
CA THR A 93 9.70 -3.42 -7.41
C THR A 93 8.56 -2.41 -7.45
N LEU A 94 8.61 -1.44 -8.37
CA LEU A 94 7.60 -0.41 -8.56
C LEU A 94 6.23 -0.99 -8.92
N LYS A 95 6.18 -2.01 -9.78
CA LYS A 95 4.94 -2.71 -10.11
C LYS A 95 4.35 -3.41 -8.88
N THR A 96 5.19 -4.06 -8.07
CA THR A 96 4.75 -4.70 -6.82
C THR A 96 4.20 -3.65 -5.84
N LEU A 97 4.95 -2.58 -5.57
CA LEU A 97 4.53 -1.51 -4.66
C LEU A 97 3.23 -0.84 -5.15
N ASN A 98 3.09 -0.61 -6.46
CA ASN A 98 1.86 -0.09 -7.06
C ASN A 98 0.67 -1.04 -6.90
N ARG A 99 0.88 -2.35 -7.08
CA ARG A 99 -0.18 -3.35 -6.87
C ARG A 99 -0.68 -3.37 -5.41
N HIS A 100 0.19 -3.08 -4.45
CA HIS A 100 -0.18 -2.93 -3.04
C HIS A 100 -0.72 -1.53 -2.69
N GLY A 101 -0.78 -0.60 -3.65
CA GLY A 101 -1.26 0.76 -3.42
C GLY A 101 -0.31 1.64 -2.63
N LEU A 102 0.98 1.28 -2.55
CA LEU A 102 2.01 2.04 -1.83
C LEU A 102 2.65 3.12 -2.70
N VAL A 103 2.61 2.93 -4.02
CA VAL A 103 3.16 3.83 -5.04
C VAL A 103 2.12 4.02 -6.12
N ARG A 104 2.11 5.20 -6.74
CA ARG A 104 1.39 5.47 -7.99
C ARG A 104 2.39 5.59 -9.13
N LEU A 105 2.04 5.03 -10.28
CA LEU A 105 2.82 5.16 -11.51
C LEU A 105 2.01 5.97 -12.52
N GLU A 106 2.44 7.20 -12.78
CA GLU A 106 1.78 8.09 -13.75
C GLU A 106 2.49 8.01 -15.09
N LYS A 107 1.73 7.82 -16.17
CA LYS A 107 2.28 7.71 -17.53
C LYS A 107 2.22 9.08 -18.21
N ASN A 108 3.39 9.60 -18.55
CA ASN A 108 3.55 10.85 -19.29
C ASN A 108 4.26 10.53 -20.62
N GLY A 109 3.47 10.24 -21.66
CA GLY A 109 3.99 9.82 -22.96
C GLY A 109 4.75 8.50 -22.87
N LYS A 110 6.05 8.52 -23.18
CA LYS A 110 6.95 7.35 -23.08
C LYS A 110 7.51 7.15 -21.67
N ASN A 111 7.37 8.14 -20.80
CA ASN A 111 7.95 8.12 -19.46
C ASN A 111 6.92 7.69 -18.41
N VAL A 112 7.42 7.13 -17.31
CA VAL A 112 6.62 6.75 -16.14
C VAL A 112 7.19 7.48 -14.94
N LYS A 113 6.38 8.30 -14.30
CA LYS A 113 6.68 9.01 -13.06
C LYS A 113 6.26 8.15 -11.86
N PRO A 114 7.21 7.74 -11.00
CA PRO A 114 6.89 7.05 -9.76
C PRO A 114 6.61 8.05 -8.63
N ILE A 115 5.50 7.86 -7.91
CA ILE A 115 5.09 8.72 -6.80
C ILE A 115 4.84 7.83 -5.57
N ALA A 116 5.60 8.02 -4.50
CA ALA A 116 5.32 7.38 -3.23
C ALA A 116 4.03 7.97 -2.64
N LEU A 117 3.10 7.09 -2.24
CA LEU A 117 1.85 7.52 -1.60
C LEU A 117 1.97 7.54 -0.07
N PHE A 118 2.92 6.77 0.46
CA PHE A 118 3.15 6.61 1.89
C PHE A 118 4.65 6.41 2.15
N THR A 119 5.17 7.06 3.17
CA THR A 119 6.56 6.91 3.65
C THR A 119 6.63 6.44 5.11
N ASP A 120 5.51 6.49 5.82
CA ASP A 120 5.33 5.98 7.17
C ASP A 120 4.26 4.88 7.21
N PHE A 121 4.47 3.88 8.07
CA PHE A 121 3.65 2.68 8.12
C PHE A 121 3.25 2.33 9.54
N GLU A 122 2.01 1.88 9.71
CA GLU A 122 1.54 1.24 10.93
C GLU A 122 1.03 -0.15 10.61
N ILE A 123 1.50 -1.14 11.36
CA ILE A 123 1.13 -2.54 11.13
C ILE A 123 0.16 -2.95 12.23
N LYS A 124 -1.05 -3.36 11.83
CA LYS A 124 -2.07 -3.88 12.72
C LYS A 124 -2.32 -5.35 12.45
N ILE A 125 -2.27 -6.14 13.53
CA ILE A 125 -2.61 -7.56 13.55
C ILE A 125 -3.79 -7.69 14.51
N GLU A 126 -5.02 -7.56 13.99
CA GLU A 126 -6.23 -7.54 14.81
C GLU A 126 -6.93 -8.90 14.82
N GLN A 127 -7.02 -9.53 15.99
CA GLN A 127 -7.83 -10.73 16.19
C GLN A 127 -9.34 -10.39 16.16
N ASP A 128 -9.74 -9.26 16.75
CA ASP A 128 -11.14 -8.80 16.78
C ASP A 128 -11.74 -8.60 15.38
N LEU A 129 -10.96 -8.08 14.43
CA LEU A 129 -11.39 -7.94 13.04
C LEU A 129 -11.76 -9.30 12.41
N THR A 130 -10.98 -10.34 12.73
CA THR A 130 -11.24 -11.71 12.25
C THR A 130 -12.59 -12.19 12.77
N GLU A 131 -12.88 -11.96 14.04
CA GLU A 131 -14.16 -12.31 14.65
C GLU A 131 -15.32 -11.54 14.03
N ARG A 132 -15.15 -10.24 13.77
CA ARG A 132 -16.15 -9.39 13.10
C ARG A 132 -16.48 -9.90 11.70
N ILE A 133 -15.47 -10.27 10.90
CA ILE A 133 -15.66 -10.84 9.55
C ILE A 133 -16.40 -12.18 9.65
N MET A 134 -15.98 -13.07 10.56
CA MET A 134 -16.60 -14.38 10.74
C MET A 134 -18.05 -14.27 11.23
N LYS A 135 -18.34 -13.31 12.11
CA LYS A 135 -19.69 -13.02 12.60
C LYS A 135 -20.58 -12.40 11.51
N ALA A 136 -20.04 -11.57 10.63
CA ALA A 136 -20.78 -11.02 9.50
C ALA A 136 -21.17 -12.15 8.51
N CYS A 137 -20.22 -13.02 8.16
CA CYS A 137 -20.48 -14.13 7.24
C CYS A 137 -21.47 -15.18 7.79
N SER A 138 -21.57 -15.36 9.11
CA SER A 138 -22.52 -16.33 9.70
C SER A 138 -23.96 -15.80 9.78
N LYS A 139 -24.15 -14.47 9.85
CA LYS A 139 -25.48 -13.84 9.90
C LYS A 139 -26.22 -13.92 8.56
N GLY A 140 -25.52 -13.95 7.43
CA GLY A 140 -26.12 -14.08 6.09
C GLY A 140 -26.75 -15.46 5.79
N LYS A 141 -26.48 -16.49 6.60
CA LYS A 141 -27.05 -17.84 6.43
C LYS A 141 -28.44 -18.04 7.04
N LYS A 142 -28.98 -17.08 7.78
CA LYS A 142 -30.30 -17.20 8.46
C LYS A 142 -31.48 -16.60 7.69
N ALA A 143 -31.27 -16.17 6.44
CA ALA A 143 -32.33 -15.68 5.56
C ALA A 143 -32.30 -16.45 4.23
N ALA A 144 -32.69 -17.72 4.29
CA ALA A 144 -33.03 -18.54 3.13
C ALA A 144 -34.05 -19.60 3.57
#